data_AF-A0A482XD48-F1
#
_entry.id   AF-A0A482XD48-F1
#
_cell.length_a   1.000
_cell.length_b   1.000
_cell.length_c   1.000
_cell.angle_alpha   90.00
_cell.angle_beta   90.00
_cell.angle_gamma   90.00
#
_symmetry.space_group_name_H-M   'P 1'
#
loop_
_entity.id
_entity.type
_entity.pdbx_description
1 polymer ?
#
loop_
_entity_poly.entity_id
_entity_poly.type
_entity_poly.pdbx_seq_one_letter_code
_entity_poly.pdbx_strand_id
1 'polypeptide(L)'
;MSHCEVYGIAEYEVLTNCEVTWMPSASGQVPSGALVAGETEDGETLYIGRASHEGVSSVGKVQGTHGVCYIPYGGAEIAYNDYEVLVAK
;
A
#
# COMPACT_ATOMS: atom_id res chain seq x y z
N MET A 1 -19.00 -6.19 -16.14
CA MET A 1 -19.08 -6.04 -14.68
C MET A 1 -17.84 -6.69 -14.12
N SER A 2 -16.80 -5.91 -13.88
CA SER A 2 -15.51 -6.38 -13.38
C SER A 2 -15.68 -6.80 -11.93
N HIS A 3 -15.52 -8.10 -11.70
CA HIS A 3 -15.57 -8.76 -10.40
C HIS A 3 -14.32 -8.33 -9.61
N CYS A 4 -14.49 -7.46 -8.61
CA CYS A 4 -13.43 -7.09 -7.69
C CYS A 4 -13.62 -7.92 -6.42
N GLU A 5 -12.84 -8.99 -6.27
CA GLU A 5 -12.89 -9.87 -5.10
C GLU A 5 -11.97 -9.32 -4.01
N VAL A 6 -12.56 -8.94 -2.88
CA VAL A 6 -11.80 -8.87 -1.63
C VAL A 6 -11.47 -10.31 -1.25
N TYR A 7 -10.23 -10.72 -1.50
CA TYR A 7 -9.75 -12.06 -1.10
C TYR A 7 -9.67 -12.11 0.43
N GLY A 8 -10.67 -12.74 1.06
CA GLY A 8 -10.62 -13.06 2.48
C GLY A 8 -9.56 -14.14 2.71
N ILE A 9 -8.33 -13.75 3.04
CA ILE A 9 -7.26 -14.69 3.35
C ILE A 9 -7.31 -15.02 4.85
N ALA A 10 -7.43 -16.29 5.18
CA ALA A 10 -7.51 -16.76 6.57
C ALA A 10 -6.13 -16.79 7.26
N GLU A 11 -5.06 -16.89 6.48
CA GLU A 11 -3.67 -16.94 6.95
C GLU A 11 -2.95 -15.68 6.47
N TYR A 12 -2.36 -14.94 7.41
CA TYR A 12 -1.64 -13.71 7.13
C TYR A 12 -0.51 -13.53 8.13
N GLU A 13 0.50 -12.76 7.72
CA GLU A 13 1.60 -12.37 8.58
C GLU A 13 1.41 -10.91 9.02
N VAL A 14 1.79 -10.61 10.26
CA VAL A 14 1.74 -9.25 10.82
C VAL A 14 3.15 -8.76 11.06
N LEU A 15 3.49 -7.62 10.47
CA LEU A 15 4.73 -6.93 10.77
C LEU A 15 4.73 -6.47 12.24
N THR A 16 5.68 -6.97 13.05
CA THR A 16 5.80 -6.63 14.48
C THR A 16 7.25 -6.31 14.85
N ASN A 17 7.43 -5.50 15.89
CA ASN A 17 8.73 -5.20 16.51
C ASN A 17 9.81 -4.60 15.58
N CYS A 18 9.40 -3.79 14.59
CA CYS A 18 10.30 -3.05 13.69
C CYS A 18 10.30 -1.55 14.00
N GLU A 19 11.47 -0.91 13.95
CA GLU A 19 11.56 0.55 13.98
C GLU A 19 11.22 1.11 12.60
N VAL A 20 10.00 1.63 12.47
CA VAL A 20 9.46 2.14 11.19
C VAL A 20 8.95 3.57 11.32
N THR A 21 8.90 4.29 10.20
CA THR A 21 8.23 5.59 10.10
C THR A 21 7.44 5.71 8.81
N TRP A 22 6.40 6.53 8.83
CA TRP A 22 5.64 6.89 7.64
C TRP A 22 6.28 8.12 6.99
N MET A 23 6.60 8.00 5.70
CA MET A 23 7.23 9.05 4.91
C MET A 23 6.27 9.55 3.84
N PRO A 24 5.90 10.84 3.83
CA PRO A 24 5.07 11.42 2.77
C PRO A 24 5.69 11.17 1.39
N SER A 25 4.87 10.76 0.43
CA SER A 25 5.28 10.43 -0.92
C SER A 25 4.11 10.63 -1.88
N ALA A 26 4.40 10.76 -3.17
CA ALA A 26 3.36 10.91 -4.18
C ALA A 26 3.82 10.44 -5.55
N SER A 27 2.88 10.20 -6.46
CA SER A 27 3.16 9.99 -7.89
C SER A 27 4.20 8.89 -8.15
N GLY A 28 4.10 7.77 -7.42
CA GLY A 28 4.99 6.61 -7.57
C GLY A 28 6.35 6.77 -6.89
N GLN A 29 6.60 7.87 -6.18
CA GLN A 29 7.81 8.00 -5.38
C GLN A 29 7.82 6.94 -4.27
N VAL A 30 8.96 6.26 -4.15
CA VAL A 30 9.24 5.27 -3.12
C VAL A 30 10.56 5.67 -2.46
N PRO A 31 10.56 6.07 -1.18
CA PRO A 31 11.76 6.48 -0.47
C PRO A 31 12.70 5.28 -0.21
N SER A 32 13.98 5.57 0.01
CA SER A 32 14.94 4.55 0.46
C SER A 32 14.51 3.94 1.80
N GLY A 33 14.68 2.63 1.94
CA GLY A 33 14.25 1.89 3.14
C GLY A 33 12.77 1.53 3.16
N ALA A 34 12.03 1.77 2.07
CA ALA A 34 10.64 1.33 1.95
C ALA A 34 10.51 -0.19 2.12
N LEU A 35 9.53 -0.60 2.92
CA LEU A 35 9.25 -2.01 3.16
C LEU A 35 8.44 -2.60 2.01
N VAL A 36 8.94 -3.73 1.48
CA VAL A 36 8.27 -4.51 0.43
C VAL A 36 7.07 -5.23 1.03
N ALA A 37 5.91 -5.07 0.39
CA ALA A 37 4.65 -5.72 0.76
C ALA A 37 4.40 -7.01 -0.04
N GLY A 38 5.08 -7.18 -1.18
CA GLY A 38 4.89 -8.29 -2.10
C GLY A 38 5.25 -7.90 -3.53
N GLU A 39 4.78 -8.68 -4.49
CA GLU A 39 4.99 -8.45 -5.93
C GLU A 39 3.67 -8.68 -6.69
N THR A 40 3.49 -8.02 -7.82
CA THR A 40 2.39 -8.29 -8.76
C THR A 40 2.62 -9.59 -9.51
N GLU A 41 1.60 -10.07 -10.23
CA GLU A 41 1.73 -11.25 -11.11
C GLU A 41 2.80 -11.06 -12.20
N ASP A 42 3.03 -9.82 -12.61
CA ASP A 42 4.06 -9.43 -13.59
C ASP A 42 5.44 -9.19 -12.95
N GLY A 43 5.58 -9.38 -11.64
CA GLY A 43 6.84 -9.21 -10.90
C GLY A 43 7.17 -7.78 -10.50
N GLU A 44 6.20 -6.85 -10.52
CA GLU A 44 6.42 -5.50 -10.00
C GLU A 44 6.41 -5.52 -8.47
N THR A 45 7.46 -4.99 -7.85
CA THR A 45 7.53 -4.82 -6.40
C THR A 45 6.47 -3.84 -5.87
N LEU A 46 5.73 -4.27 -4.86
CA LEU A 46 4.75 -3.47 -4.13
C LEU A 46 5.31 -3.08 -2.77
N TYR A 47 4.94 -1.89 -2.29
CA TYR A 47 5.39 -1.38 -0.99
C TYR A 47 4.20 -1.13 -0.05
N ILE A 48 4.49 -1.11 1.25
CA ILE A 48 3.49 -0.79 2.26
C ILE A 48 3.24 0.72 2.24
N GLY A 49 2.00 1.12 1.96
CA GLY A 49 1.60 2.51 2.02
C GLY A 49 0.34 2.74 2.84
N ARG A 50 0.01 4.00 3.08
CA ARG A 50 -1.29 4.42 3.60
C ARG A 50 -1.74 5.72 2.94
N ALA A 51 -3.05 5.89 2.83
CA ALA A 51 -3.67 7.11 2.33
C ALA A 51 -4.81 7.57 3.25
N SER A 52 -5.11 8.86 3.23
CA SER A 52 -6.22 9.43 3.99
C SER A 52 -7.53 9.31 3.19
N HIS A 53 -8.44 8.47 3.65
CA HIS A 53 -9.79 8.32 3.11
C HIS A 53 -10.80 8.73 4.19
N GLU A 54 -11.62 9.73 3.89
CA GLU A 54 -12.65 10.24 4.82
C GLU A 54 -12.11 10.65 6.21
N GLY A 55 -10.87 11.16 6.25
CA GLY A 55 -10.21 11.60 7.48
C GLY A 55 -9.56 10.47 8.29
N VAL A 56 -9.57 9.24 7.78
CA VAL A 56 -8.91 8.08 8.39
C VAL A 56 -7.76 7.60 7.51
N SER A 57 -6.59 7.41 8.11
CA SER A 57 -5.46 6.78 7.42
C SER A 57 -5.70 5.28 7.26
N SER A 58 -5.87 4.84 6.02
CA SER A 58 -6.07 3.44 5.66
C SER A 58 -4.80 2.87 5.02
N VAL A 59 -4.34 1.72 5.50
CA VAL A 59 -3.17 1.02 4.96
C VAL A 59 -3.54 0.29 3.68
N GLY A 60 -2.60 0.24 2.75
CA GLY A 60 -2.76 -0.36 1.44
C GLY A 60 -1.42 -0.67 0.78
N LYS A 61 -1.45 -0.86 -0.55
CA LYS A 61 -0.28 -1.18 -1.37
C LYS A 61 0.11 0.00 -2.24
N VAL A 62 1.39 0.30 -2.36
CA VAL A 62 1.94 1.28 -3.30
C VAL A 62 2.45 0.54 -4.51
N GLN A 63 1.96 0.93 -5.67
CA GLN A 63 2.39 0.41 -6.97
C GLN A 63 3.09 1.53 -7.73
N GLY A 64 4.42 1.47 -7.76
CA GLY A 64 5.27 2.56 -8.24
C GLY A 64 5.00 2.90 -9.70
N THR A 65 4.82 1.89 -10.56
CA THR A 65 4.56 2.10 -11.99
C THR A 65 3.20 2.74 -12.26
N HIS A 66 2.20 2.49 -11.41
CA HIS A 66 0.87 3.11 -11.49
C HIS A 66 0.84 4.50 -10.85
N GLY A 67 1.85 4.85 -10.05
CA GLY A 67 1.96 6.16 -9.43
C GLY A 67 1.10 6.37 -8.18
N VAL A 68 0.51 5.30 -7.63
CA VAL A 68 -0.55 5.42 -6.61
C VAL A 68 -0.38 4.44 -5.44
N CYS A 69 -1.03 4.79 -4.32
CA CYS A 69 -1.37 3.86 -3.25
C CYS A 69 -2.83 3.40 -3.39
N TYR A 70 -3.06 2.09 -3.42
CA TYR A 70 -4.38 1.49 -3.39
C TYR A 70 -4.77 1.13 -1.96
N ILE A 71 -5.90 1.64 -1.49
CA ILE A 71 -6.51 1.22 -0.22
C ILE A 71 -7.79 0.42 -0.46
N PRO A 72 -8.11 -0.59 0.37
CA PRO A 72 -9.37 -1.29 0.30
C PRO A 72 -10.48 -0.47 0.98
N TYR A 73 -11.55 -0.16 0.28
CA TYR A 73 -12.75 0.48 0.84
C TYR A 73 -14.00 0.08 0.07
N GLY A 74 -15.09 -0.24 0.78
CA GLY A 74 -16.38 -0.54 0.16
C GLY A 74 -16.37 -1.76 -0.80
N GLY A 75 -15.44 -2.69 -0.63
CA GLY A 75 -15.28 -3.84 -1.52
C GLY A 75 -14.49 -3.57 -2.81
N ALA A 76 -13.87 -2.40 -2.93
CA ALA A 76 -13.03 -2.02 -4.06
C ALA A 76 -11.68 -1.46 -3.60
N GLU A 77 -10.73 -1.38 -4.52
CA GLU A 77 -9.48 -0.66 -4.34
C GLU A 77 -9.65 0.79 -4.81
N ILE A 78 -9.30 1.75 -3.95
CA ILE A 78 -9.31 3.19 -4.27
C ILE A 78 -7.88 3.67 -4.41
N ALA A 79 -7.58 4.32 -5.53
CA ALA A 79 -6.26 4.85 -5.84
C ALA A 79 -6.05 6.28 -5.30
N TYR A 80 -4.92 6.51 -4.66
CA TYR A 80 -4.48 7.80 -4.15
C TYR A 80 -3.11 8.18 -4.70
N ASN A 81 -3.00 9.39 -5.25
CA ASN A 81 -1.70 9.93 -5.72
C ASN A 81 -0.83 10.44 -4.58
N ASP A 82 -1.45 10.99 -3.52
CA ASP A 82 -0.76 11.43 -2.31
C ASP A 82 -0.93 10.37 -1.21
N TYR A 83 0.18 9.91 -0.66
CA TYR A 83 0.21 8.83 0.30
C TYR A 83 1.44 8.93 1.22
N GLU A 84 1.55 8.00 2.15
CA GLU A 84 2.78 7.80 2.92
C GLU A 84 3.28 6.37 2.70
N VAL A 85 4.60 6.20 2.61
CA VAL A 85 5.26 4.90 2.51
C VAL A 85 5.84 4.52 3.86
N LEU A 86 5.67 3.27 4.26
CA LEU A 86 6.29 2.74 5.47
C LEU A 86 7.77 2.42 5.18
N VAL A 87 8.67 3.09 5.90
CA VAL A 87 10.12 2.87 5.79
C VAL A 87 10.69 2.32 7.09
N ALA A 88 11.67 1.43 6.97
CA ALA A 88 12.52 1.04 8.09
C ALA A 88 13.50 2.17 8.43
N LYS A 89 13.82 2.32 9.72
CA LYS A 89 14.90 3.17 10.19
C LYS A 89 16.25 2.48 10.13
#